data_AF-A0A7X9DWY4-F1
#
_entry.id   AF-A0A7X9DWY4-F1
#
_cell.length_a   1.000
_cell.length_b   1.000
_cell.length_c   1.000
_cell.angle_alpha   90.00
_cell.angle_beta   90.00
_cell.angle_gamma   90.00
#
_symmetry.space_group_name_H-M   'P 1'
#
loop_
_entity.id
_entity.type
_entity.pdbx_description
1 polymer ?
#
loop_
_entity_poly.entity_id
_entity_poly.type
_entity_poly.pdbx_seq_one_letter_code
_entity_poly.pdbx_strand_id
1 'polypeptide(L)'
;MSRPTVLLVEDDRFSRTTTAQLLTEAGFEVRVAAGAEDLERKVRSAPDFLRGLSLLILDIELYESLGRSREDKSGTHTGMAMTGSQLGVSLGLAFPELRTVPFLLYSARDPRSVQESLEELKSLAEAEELIRRNFRGFVAKDERFPQQLLEKVRAILACVG
;
A
#
# COMPACT_ATOMS: atom_id res chain seq x y z
N MET A 1 0.10 20.76 15.58
CA MET A 1 -0.55 20.02 14.49
C MET A 1 -0.13 18.57 14.59
N SER A 2 -1.06 17.62 14.45
CA SER A 2 -0.74 16.19 14.43
C SER A 2 0.07 15.85 13.18
N ARG A 3 0.99 14.88 13.27
CA ARG A 3 1.75 14.38 12.12
C ARG A 3 0.79 13.59 11.21
N PRO A 4 0.85 13.74 9.87
CA PRO A 4 0.07 12.90 8.97
C PRO A 4 0.44 11.43 9.16
N THR A 5 -0.56 10.55 9.17
CA THR A 5 -0.37 9.12 9.36
C THR A 5 -0.35 8.40 8.03
N VAL A 6 0.67 7.58 7.79
CA VAL A 6 0.88 6.80 6.57
C VAL A 6 0.83 5.32 6.91
N LEU A 7 0.09 4.52 6.13
CA LEU A 7 0.20 3.07 6.17
C LEU A 7 1.13 2.59 5.05
N LEU A 8 2.25 1.98 5.42
CA LEU A 8 3.17 1.30 4.52
C LEU A 8 2.87 -0.21 4.50
N VAL A 9 2.64 -0.77 3.32
CA VAL A 9 2.50 -2.22 3.12
C VAL A 9 3.59 -2.72 2.17
N GLU A 10 4.44 -3.59 2.67
CA GLU A 10 5.68 -4.04 2.03
C GLU A 10 6.03 -5.40 2.63
N ASP A 11 6.26 -6.44 1.83
CA ASP A 11 6.49 -7.80 2.32
C ASP A 11 7.94 -8.01 2.76
N ASP A 12 8.90 -7.39 2.05
CA ASP A 12 10.30 -7.47 2.42
C ASP A 12 10.60 -6.71 3.71
N ARG A 13 11.21 -7.42 4.68
CA ARG A 13 11.49 -6.85 6.01
C ARG A 13 12.49 -5.70 5.91
N PHE A 14 13.51 -5.83 5.06
CA PHE A 14 14.57 -4.82 4.97
C PHE A 14 14.03 -3.53 4.32
N SER A 15 13.34 -3.66 3.18
CA SER A 15 12.64 -2.58 2.47
C SER A 15 11.63 -1.88 3.38
N ARG A 16 10.78 -2.65 4.08
CA ARG A 16 9.78 -2.09 5.02
C ARG A 16 10.43 -1.29 6.13
N THR A 17 11.52 -1.80 6.70
CA THR A 17 12.22 -1.14 7.81
C THR A 17 12.86 0.17 7.35
N THR A 18 13.60 0.13 6.24
CA THR A 18 14.30 1.29 5.68
C THR A 18 13.33 2.37 5.22
N THR A 19 12.25 1.98 4.53
CA THR A 19 11.22 2.92 4.04
C THR A 19 10.44 3.54 5.19
N ALA A 20 10.11 2.76 6.24
CA ALA A 20 9.46 3.31 7.43
C ALA A 20 10.34 4.29 8.20
N GLN A 21 11.65 4.01 8.32
CA GLN A 21 12.62 4.92 8.93
C GLN A 21 12.68 6.24 8.15
N LEU A 22 12.85 6.17 6.83
CA LEU A 22 12.87 7.33 5.94
C LEU A 22 11.64 8.24 6.14
N LEU A 23 10.43 7.65 6.13
CA LEU A 23 9.18 8.39 6.30
C LEU A 23 9.05 8.98 7.72
N THR A 24 9.50 8.24 8.74
CA THR A 24 9.47 8.71 10.13
C THR A 24 10.41 9.89 10.34
N GLU A 25 11.63 9.82 9.82
CA GLU A 25 12.62 10.91 9.85
C GLU A 25 12.12 12.15 9.09
N ALA A 26 11.33 11.95 8.03
CA ALA A 26 10.68 13.02 7.29
C ALA A 26 9.47 13.65 8.01
N GLY A 27 9.08 13.15 9.19
CA GLY A 27 8.06 13.74 10.06
C GLY A 27 6.67 13.10 9.99
N PHE A 28 6.52 11.93 9.35
CA PHE A 28 5.25 11.20 9.29
C PHE A 28 5.08 10.24 10.47
N GLU A 29 3.84 9.97 10.88
CA GLU A 29 3.52 8.79 11.70
C GLU A 29 3.37 7.59 10.78
N VAL A 30 4.19 6.55 10.96
CA VAL A 30 4.20 5.39 10.04
C VAL A 30 3.64 4.16 10.73
N ARG A 31 2.56 3.62 10.16
CA ARG A 31 2.04 2.28 10.48
C ARG A 31 2.51 1.34 9.39
N VAL A 32 2.90 0.13 9.76
CA VAL A 32 3.46 -0.84 8.82
C VAL A 32 2.67 -2.13 8.81
N ALA A 33 2.54 -2.78 7.66
CA ALA A 33 2.07 -4.15 7.52
C ALA A 33 2.93 -4.92 6.50
N ALA A 34 3.07 -6.22 6.70
CA ALA A 34 3.79 -7.09 5.77
C ALA A 34 2.96 -7.54 4.56
N GLY A 35 1.68 -7.17 4.52
CA GLY A 35 0.73 -7.57 3.50
C GLY A 35 -0.69 -7.68 4.06
N ALA A 36 -1.61 -8.23 3.27
CA ALA A 36 -3.03 -8.27 3.59
C ALA A 36 -3.32 -9.00 4.92
N GLU A 37 -2.75 -10.18 5.12
CA GLU A 37 -3.00 -10.98 6.32
C GLU A 37 -2.44 -10.31 7.58
N ASP A 38 -1.25 -9.71 7.49
CA ASP A 38 -0.67 -8.97 8.61
C ASP A 38 -1.49 -7.73 8.96
N LEU A 39 -1.99 -7.04 7.94
CA LEU A 39 -2.87 -5.90 8.11
C LEU A 39 -4.19 -6.32 8.78
N GLU A 40 -4.83 -7.39 8.31
CA GLU A 40 -6.06 -7.93 8.93
C GLU A 40 -5.86 -8.31 10.39
N ARG A 41 -4.75 -9.01 10.72
CA ARG A 41 -4.43 -9.34 12.12
C ARG A 41 -4.26 -8.08 12.96
N LYS A 42 -3.58 -7.05 12.44
CA LYS A 42 -3.38 -5.77 13.14
C LYS A 42 -4.68 -5.05 13.39
N VAL A 43 -5.55 -4.94 12.37
CA VAL A 43 -6.88 -4.35 12.50
C VAL A 43 -7.74 -5.10 13.51
N ARG A 44 -7.71 -6.44 13.49
CA ARG A 44 -8.45 -7.25 14.47
C ARG A 44 -7.95 -7.04 15.89
N SER A 45 -6.63 -6.90 16.08
CA SER A 45 -6.02 -6.67 17.39
C SER A 45 -6.16 -5.24 17.90
N ALA A 46 -6.29 -4.27 16.98
CA ALA A 46 -6.36 -2.85 17.25
C ALA A 46 -7.29 -2.19 16.23
N PRO A 47 -8.59 -2.08 16.51
CA PRO A 47 -9.57 -1.52 15.58
C PRO A 47 -9.23 -0.11 15.07
N ASP A 48 -8.51 0.70 15.87
CA ASP A 48 -8.08 2.04 15.49
C ASP A 48 -6.84 2.07 14.56
N PHE A 49 -6.29 0.91 14.17
CA PHE A 49 -5.09 0.82 13.33
C PHE A 49 -5.25 1.51 11.96
N LEU A 50 -6.47 1.57 11.42
CA LEU A 50 -6.77 2.27 10.15
C LEU A 50 -7.29 3.70 10.35
N ARG A 51 -7.59 4.10 11.59
CA ARG A 51 -8.18 5.41 11.88
C ARG A 51 -7.19 6.54 11.57
N GLY A 52 -7.65 7.54 10.83
CA GLY A 52 -6.90 8.79 10.58
C GLY A 52 -5.78 8.66 9.55
N LEU A 53 -5.74 7.58 8.76
CA LEU A 53 -4.77 7.44 7.69
C LEU A 53 -4.93 8.56 6.66
N SER A 54 -3.82 9.23 6.36
CA SER A 54 -3.73 10.29 5.36
C SER A 54 -3.26 9.76 4.01
N LEU A 55 -2.56 8.61 3.97
CA LEU A 55 -2.04 7.99 2.76
C LEU A 55 -1.76 6.49 2.97
N LEU A 56 -2.01 5.69 1.94
CA LEU A 56 -1.51 4.33 1.80
C LEU A 56 -0.31 4.30 0.85
N ILE A 57 0.75 3.57 1.20
CA ILE A 57 1.91 3.32 0.34
C ILE A 57 2.08 1.81 0.24
N LEU A 58 2.03 1.28 -0.99
CA LEU A 58 1.99 -0.15 -1.24
C LEU A 58 3.10 -0.54 -2.23
N ASP A 59 3.82 -1.59 -1.91
CA ASP A 59 4.70 -2.24 -2.88
C ASP A 59 3.87 -2.98 -3.93
N ILE A 60 4.13 -2.81 -5.24
CA ILE A 60 3.37 -3.57 -6.22
C ILE A 60 3.76 -5.05 -6.21
N GLU A 61 5.03 -5.37 -5.95
CA GLU A 61 5.57 -6.73 -5.88
C GLU A 61 5.18 -7.48 -4.59
N LEU A 62 4.31 -6.89 -3.78
CA LEU A 62 3.77 -7.52 -2.57
C LEU A 62 3.32 -8.96 -2.89
N TYR A 63 3.91 -9.94 -2.19
CA TYR A 63 3.68 -11.38 -2.34
C TYR A 63 4.19 -12.05 -3.63
N GLU A 64 4.83 -11.34 -4.56
CA GLU A 64 5.45 -12.00 -5.73
C GLU A 64 6.69 -12.80 -5.36
N SER A 65 7.39 -12.38 -4.30
CA SER A 65 8.54 -13.09 -3.71
C SER A 65 8.16 -14.41 -3.03
N LEU A 66 6.87 -14.61 -2.72
CA LEU A 66 6.31 -15.80 -2.09
C LEU A 66 5.73 -16.77 -3.13
N GLY A 67 6.35 -16.82 -4.31
CA GLY A 67 6.07 -17.81 -5.34
C GLY A 67 5.88 -19.21 -4.72
N ARG A 68 4.65 -19.72 -4.87
CA ARG A 68 4.12 -20.99 -4.36
C ARG A 68 3.61 -20.91 -2.93
N SER A 69 2.28 -20.96 -2.84
CA SER A 69 1.52 -21.78 -1.89
C SER A 69 2.26 -22.03 -0.57
N ARG A 70 1.89 -21.29 0.48
CA ARG A 70 1.87 -21.90 1.80
C ARG A 70 0.75 -22.95 1.79
N GLU A 71 1.02 -24.12 1.21
CA GLU A 71 0.41 -25.33 1.75
C GLU A 71 1.00 -25.48 3.15
N ASP A 72 0.30 -24.94 4.15
CA ASP A 72 0.49 -25.47 5.48
C ASP A 72 0.07 -26.94 5.47
N LYS A 73 0.72 -27.77 6.30
CA LYS A 73 0.44 -29.21 6.40
C LYS A 73 -0.99 -29.51 6.90
N SER A 74 -1.84 -28.48 7.09
CA SER A 74 -3.25 -28.59 7.47
C SER A 74 -4.22 -28.46 6.30
N GLY A 75 -3.77 -28.10 5.10
CA GLY A 75 -4.68 -27.87 3.97
C GLY A 75 -5.59 -26.65 4.16
N THR A 76 -5.22 -25.75 5.08
CA THR A 76 -5.95 -24.51 5.30
C THR A 76 -5.48 -23.52 4.25
N HIS A 77 -6.39 -22.96 3.46
CA HIS A 77 -6.03 -21.96 2.45
C HIS A 77 -5.49 -20.72 3.15
N THR A 78 -4.15 -20.62 3.29
CA THR A 78 -3.50 -19.37 3.66
C THR A 78 -3.80 -18.34 2.58
N GLY A 79 -4.10 -17.10 3.00
CA GLY A 79 -4.82 -16.09 2.22
C GLY A 79 -4.33 -15.84 0.78
N MET A 80 -5.22 -15.26 -0.02
CA MET A 80 -4.92 -14.86 -1.40
C MET A 80 -3.70 -13.94 -1.45
N ALA A 81 -2.67 -14.36 -2.19
CA ALA A 81 -1.58 -13.46 -2.59
C ALA A 81 -2.17 -12.34 -3.44
N MET A 82 -1.92 -11.09 -3.04
CA MET A 82 -2.41 -9.91 -3.75
C MET A 82 -1.25 -8.95 -3.99
N THR A 83 -1.16 -8.43 -5.21
CA THR A 83 -0.25 -7.33 -5.54
C THR A 83 -0.64 -6.05 -4.79
N GLY A 84 0.26 -5.07 -4.73
CA GLY A 84 -0.05 -3.77 -4.12
C GLY A 84 -1.25 -3.07 -4.75
N SER A 85 -1.43 -3.16 -6.07
CA SER A 85 -2.59 -2.58 -6.76
C SER A 85 -3.90 -3.22 -6.34
N GLN A 86 -3.94 -4.56 -6.29
CA GLN A 86 -5.09 -5.33 -5.82
C GLN A 86 -5.40 -5.01 -4.36
N LEU A 87 -4.38 -4.96 -3.51
CA LEU A 87 -4.56 -4.65 -2.09
C LEU A 87 -5.12 -3.23 -1.91
N GLY A 88 -4.61 -2.23 -2.63
CA GLY A 88 -5.10 -0.85 -2.52
C GLY A 88 -6.59 -0.73 -2.84
N VAL A 89 -7.04 -1.40 -3.89
CA VAL A 89 -8.46 -1.45 -4.27
C VAL A 89 -9.28 -2.22 -3.23
N SER A 90 -8.85 -3.43 -2.88
CA SER A 90 -9.53 -4.29 -1.91
C SER A 90 -9.70 -3.62 -0.54
N LEU A 91 -8.71 -2.85 -0.09
CA LEU A 91 -8.80 -2.08 1.15
C LEU A 91 -9.87 -0.99 1.08
N GLY A 92 -9.97 -0.27 -0.03
CA GLY A 92 -11.05 0.71 -0.25
C GLY A 92 -12.44 0.07 -0.31
N LEU A 93 -12.55 -1.14 -0.85
CA LEU A 93 -13.82 -1.87 -0.89
C LEU A 93 -14.21 -2.41 0.50
N ALA A 94 -13.25 -3.01 1.21
CA ALA A 94 -13.47 -3.69 2.48
C ALA A 94 -13.64 -2.74 3.69
N PHE A 95 -12.96 -1.60 3.67
CA PHE A 95 -12.94 -0.65 4.80
C PHE A 95 -13.51 0.70 4.36
N PRO A 96 -14.75 1.07 4.77
CA PRO A 96 -15.40 2.31 4.35
C PRO A 96 -14.57 3.57 4.63
N GLU A 97 -13.83 3.61 5.73
CA GLU A 97 -12.92 4.71 6.10
C GLU A 97 -11.73 4.90 5.14
N LEU A 98 -11.36 3.86 4.38
CA LEU A 98 -10.26 3.92 3.42
C LEU A 98 -10.73 4.33 2.01
N ARG A 99 -12.04 4.40 1.75
CA ARG A 99 -12.62 4.77 0.43
C ARG A 99 -12.20 6.14 -0.09
N THR A 100 -11.70 7.01 0.78
CA THR A 100 -11.25 8.35 0.42
C THR A 100 -9.76 8.57 0.70
N VAL A 101 -9.07 7.56 1.25
CA VAL A 101 -7.65 7.67 1.55
C VAL A 101 -6.88 7.44 0.25
N PRO A 102 -6.03 8.40 -0.17
CA PRO A 102 -5.23 8.21 -1.36
C PRO A 102 -4.27 7.03 -1.18
N PHE A 103 -3.88 6.41 -2.30
CA PHE A 103 -2.82 5.41 -2.30
C PHE A 103 -1.77 5.69 -3.37
N LEU A 104 -0.53 5.36 -3.01
CA LEU A 104 0.66 5.45 -3.83
C LEU A 104 1.24 4.05 -4.00
N LEU A 105 1.63 3.70 -5.23
CA LEU A 105 2.37 2.47 -5.49
C LEU A 105 3.85 2.79 -5.65
N TYR A 106 4.72 1.89 -5.22
CA TYR A 106 6.11 1.86 -5.68
C TYR A 106 6.46 0.49 -6.22
N SER A 107 7.53 0.40 -7.03
CA SER A 107 7.93 -0.86 -7.67
C SER A 107 9.34 -0.78 -8.25
N ALA A 108 10.02 -1.93 -8.33
CA ALA A 108 11.20 -2.10 -9.16
C ALA A 108 10.86 -2.35 -10.65
N ARG A 109 9.59 -2.63 -10.97
CA ARG A 109 9.07 -2.81 -12.34
C ARG A 109 8.94 -1.49 -13.08
N ASP A 110 8.83 -1.63 -14.40
CA ASP A 110 8.53 -0.52 -15.30
C ASP A 110 7.15 0.09 -14.99
N PRO A 111 7.01 1.44 -15.01
CA PRO A 111 5.74 2.11 -14.77
C PRO A 111 4.58 1.63 -15.66
N ARG A 112 4.85 1.12 -16.87
CA ARG A 112 3.80 0.60 -17.77
C ARG A 112 3.14 -0.64 -17.19
N SER A 113 3.90 -1.55 -16.59
CA SER A 113 3.35 -2.76 -15.96
C SER A 113 2.46 -2.43 -14.76
N VAL A 114 2.78 -1.35 -14.03
CA VAL A 114 1.93 -0.82 -12.95
C VAL A 114 0.61 -0.30 -13.51
N GLN A 115 0.66 0.44 -14.63
CA GLN A 115 -0.53 0.97 -15.28
C GLN A 115 -1.42 -0.16 -15.82
N GLU A 116 -0.84 -1.14 -16.50
CA GLU A 116 -1.55 -2.32 -17.01
C GLU A 116 -2.27 -3.06 -15.88
N SER A 117 -1.57 -3.30 -14.77
CA SER A 117 -2.16 -3.92 -13.57
C SER A 117 -3.34 -3.14 -13.00
N LEU A 118 -3.35 -1.81 -13.11
CA LEU A 118 -4.47 -0.98 -12.68
C LEU A 118 -5.61 -0.98 -13.69
N GLU A 119 -5.32 -0.95 -15.00
CA GLU A 119 -6.36 -1.02 -16.05
C GLU A 119 -7.16 -2.32 -15.98
N GLU A 120 -6.51 -3.44 -15.69
CA GLU A 120 -7.18 -4.73 -15.49
C GLU A 120 -8.24 -4.68 -14.38
N LEU A 121 -7.93 -3.97 -13.29
CA LEU A 121 -8.83 -3.83 -12.13
C LEU A 121 -10.03 -2.93 -12.43
N LYS A 122 -9.92 -1.99 -13.38
CA LYS A 122 -11.03 -1.08 -13.75
C LYS A 122 -12.17 -1.77 -14.48
N SER A 123 -12.03 -3.04 -14.87
CA SER A 123 -13.14 -3.84 -15.39
C SER A 123 -14.32 -3.95 -14.40
N LEU A 124 -14.08 -3.67 -13.11
CA LEU A 124 -15.10 -3.54 -12.07
C LEU A 124 -15.40 -2.05 -11.81
N ALA A 125 -16.65 -1.62 -12.01
CA ALA A 125 -17.04 -0.21 -11.89
C ALA A 125 -16.70 0.44 -10.54
N GLU A 126 -16.83 -0.31 -9.43
CA GLU A 126 -16.45 0.18 -8.10
C GLU A 126 -14.93 0.37 -7.94
N ALA A 127 -14.14 -0.52 -8.54
CA ALA A 127 -12.69 -0.42 -8.55
C ALA A 127 -12.23 0.73 -9.44
N GLU A 128 -12.88 0.95 -10.59
CA GLU A 128 -12.60 2.08 -11.47
C GLU A 128 -12.74 3.41 -10.72
N GLU A 129 -13.85 3.61 -10.02
CA GLU A 129 -14.08 4.84 -9.27
C GLU A 129 -13.07 5.02 -8.13
N LEU A 130 -12.74 3.95 -7.40
CA LEU A 130 -11.72 3.99 -6.34
C LEU A 130 -10.34 4.34 -6.89
N ILE A 131 -9.92 3.71 -7.98
CA ILE A 131 -8.62 3.97 -8.63
C ILE A 131 -8.59 5.42 -9.10
N ARG A 132 -9.60 5.84 -9.87
CA ARG A 132 -9.72 7.20 -10.41
C ARG A 132 -9.65 8.25 -9.31
N ARG A 133 -10.32 8.00 -8.18
CA ARG A 133 -10.41 8.96 -7.07
C ARG A 133 -9.16 8.98 -6.20
N ASN A 134 -8.56 7.83 -5.90
CA ASN A 134 -7.60 7.70 -4.80
C ASN A 134 -6.17 7.38 -5.25
N PHE A 135 -5.96 6.83 -6.45
CA PHE A 135 -4.61 6.58 -6.92
C PHE A 135 -3.87 7.90 -7.13
N ARG A 136 -2.65 8.01 -6.59
CA ARG A 136 -1.81 9.23 -6.70
C ARG A 136 -0.51 9.00 -7.46
N GLY A 137 -0.40 7.86 -8.11
CA GLY A 137 0.69 7.55 -9.03
C GLY A 137 1.69 6.57 -8.44
N PHE A 138 2.89 6.66 -8.99
CA PHE A 138 3.91 5.63 -8.89
C PHE A 138 5.28 6.22 -8.50
N VAL A 139 6.10 5.46 -7.79
CA VAL A 139 7.51 5.77 -7.51
C VAL A 139 8.39 4.55 -7.87
N ALA A 140 9.45 4.75 -8.65
CA ALA A 140 10.37 3.67 -9.01
C ALA A 140 11.34 3.37 -7.87
N LYS A 141 11.61 2.09 -7.60
CA LYS A 141 12.67 1.60 -6.69
C LYS A 141 14.05 1.69 -7.37
N ASP A 142 14.44 2.89 -7.79
CA ASP A 142 15.76 3.20 -8.36
C ASP A 142 16.67 3.88 -7.31
N GLU A 143 17.86 4.32 -7.72
CA GLU A 143 18.83 5.01 -6.84
C GLU A 143 18.27 6.30 -6.22
N ARG A 144 17.24 6.90 -6.81
CA ARG A 144 16.57 8.13 -6.35
C ARG A 144 15.30 7.84 -5.57
N PHE A 145 14.95 6.57 -5.35
CA PHE A 145 13.73 6.14 -4.66
C PHE A 145 13.47 6.90 -3.35
N PRO A 146 14.43 7.08 -2.43
CA PRO A 146 14.16 7.77 -1.16
C PRO A 146 13.67 9.21 -1.38
N GLN A 147 14.34 9.94 -2.29
CA GLN A 147 14.01 11.33 -2.57
C GLN A 147 12.68 11.45 -3.31
N GLN A 148 12.47 10.64 -4.34
CA GLN A 148 11.22 10.62 -5.12
C GLN A 148 10.01 10.26 -4.25
N LEU A 149 10.16 9.28 -3.35
CA LEU A 149 9.09 8.88 -2.43
C LEU A 149 8.70 10.03 -1.52
N LEU A 150 9.67 10.70 -0.89
CA LEU A 150 9.39 11.82 0.00
C LEU A 150 8.77 13.02 -0.72
N GLU A 151 9.28 13.37 -1.90
CA GLU A 151 8.71 14.44 -2.73
C GLU A 151 7.25 14.13 -3.09
N LYS A 152 6.97 12.89 -3.50
CA LYS A 152 5.63 12.46 -3.87
C LYS A 152 4.67 12.44 -2.69
N VAL A 153 5.08 11.88 -1.55
CA VAL A 153 4.28 11.82 -0.32
C VAL A 153 3.94 13.23 0.15
N ARG A 154 4.91 14.15 0.18
CA ARG A 154 4.68 15.55 0.56
C ARG A 154 3.73 16.25 -0.40
N ALA A 155 3.90 16.06 -1.71
CA ALA A 155 3.02 16.66 -2.71
C ALA A 155 1.57 16.16 -2.55
N ILE A 156 1.36 14.86 -2.30
CA ILE A 156 0.03 14.29 -2.07
C ILE A 156 -0.60 14.90 -0.82
N LEU A 157 0.13 14.91 0.30
CA LEU A 157 -0.41 15.36 1.58
C LEU A 157 -0.65 16.88 1.63
N ALA A 158 0.08 17.67 0.83
CA ALA A 158 -0.18 19.10 0.67
C ALA A 158 -1.51 19.40 -0.04
N CYS A 159 -2.06 18.46 -0.81
CA CYS A 159 -3.33 18.61 -1.52
C CYS A 159 -4.54 18.04 -0.76
N VAL A 160 -4.30 17.36 0.37
CA VAL A 160 -5.35 16.67 1.16
C VAL A 160 -5.63 17.41 2.48
N GLY A 161 -4.81 18.41 2.82
CA GLY A 161 -4.95 19.28 4.00
C GLY A 161 -5.73 20.56 3.75
#